data_AF-A0A935R4L8-F1
#
_entry.id   AF-A0A935R4L8-F1
#
_cell.length_a   1.000
_cell.length_b   1.000
_cell.length_c   1.000
_cell.angle_alpha   90.00
_cell.angle_beta   90.00
_cell.angle_gamma   90.00
#
_symmetry.space_group_name_H-M   'P 1'
#
loop_
_entity.id
_entity.type
_entity.pdbx_description
1 polymer ?
#
loop_
_entity_poly.entity_id
_entity_poly.type
_entity_poly.pdbx_seq_one_letter_code
_entity_poly.pdbx_strand_id
1 'polypeptide(L)'
;MSQRPSEPILAWLRQTLKAKGLNVAALAEASGEKRADVRQVLAERAPLTVDQLMHWCRVMDVKMEDFGALGARIPPELALAAQAEEDAAETSESTEPDETEGDDAEDAHSPGLLSFPGAAARAVAPAPPPPREPDDPRYVIDPFGVQAEQIIRLAFGMGVNFRFVADTAQLKNSGVPADVLRRFPEAMPIQLDAAYHRYNKPEYHEHGVSLMLSFDTVRSCFFPWSAIRQLILAVDAPEPVSPDDSTPDEPPAGRPALRLVK
;
A
#
# COMPACT_ATOMS: atom_id res chain seq x y z
N MET A 1 11.49 16.48 -19.64
CA MET A 1 10.20 16.14 -20.31
C MET A 1 9.49 15.20 -19.35
N SER A 2 8.45 15.66 -18.65
CA SER A 2 7.76 14.83 -17.66
C SER A 2 7.04 13.69 -18.39
N GLN A 3 7.57 12.47 -18.26
CA GLN A 3 6.91 11.27 -18.77
C GLN A 3 5.65 11.06 -17.94
N ARG A 4 4.50 10.99 -18.60
CA ARG A 4 3.25 10.70 -17.89
C ARG A 4 3.25 9.21 -17.52
N PRO A 5 2.82 8.83 -16.32
CA PRO A 5 2.82 7.43 -15.88
C PRO A 5 1.99 6.50 -16.80
N SER A 6 1.06 7.06 -17.59
CA SER A 6 0.24 6.31 -18.56
C SER A 6 0.92 6.02 -19.91
N GLU A 7 2.06 6.65 -20.21
CA GLU A 7 2.74 6.53 -21.51
C GLU A 7 3.10 5.08 -21.89
N PRO A 8 3.66 4.24 -20.98
CA PRO A 8 4.00 2.85 -21.31
C PRO A 8 2.77 2.02 -21.71
N ILE A 9 1.65 2.25 -21.03
CA ILE A 9 0.37 1.56 -21.29
C ILE A 9 -0.17 1.95 -22.67
N LEU A 10 -0.14 3.24 -23.00
CA LEU A 10 -0.60 3.75 -24.30
C LEU A 10 0.31 3.30 -25.45
N ALA A 11 1.63 3.28 -25.24
CA ALA A 11 2.59 2.76 -26.22
C ALA A 11 2.31 1.29 -26.55
N TRP A 12 2.04 0.48 -25.53
CA TRP A 12 1.65 -0.91 -25.72
C TRP A 12 0.31 -1.08 -26.41
N LEU A 13 -0.72 -0.31 -26.03
CA LEU A 13 -2.01 -0.33 -26.72
C LEU A 13 -1.84 -0.07 -28.23
N ARG A 14 -1.04 0.94 -28.60
CA ARG A 14 -0.72 1.25 -30.01
C ARG A 14 0.00 0.09 -30.69
N GLN A 15 0.95 -0.56 -30.00
CA GLN A 15 1.68 -1.71 -30.54
C GLN A 15 0.78 -2.93 -30.74
N THR A 16 -0.11 -3.22 -29.78
CA THR A 16 -1.07 -4.32 -29.83
C THR A 16 -2.08 -4.11 -30.96
N LEU A 17 -2.59 -2.88 -31.15
CA LEU A 17 -3.43 -2.53 -32.29
C LEU A 17 -2.72 -2.80 -33.62
N LYS A 18 -1.46 -2.36 -33.74
CA LYS A 18 -0.64 -2.59 -34.93
C LYS A 18 -0.40 -4.08 -35.18
N ALA A 19 -0.12 -4.87 -34.14
CA ALA A 19 0.11 -6.30 -34.24
C ALA A 19 -1.14 -7.07 -34.69
N LYS A 20 -2.33 -6.64 -34.25
CA LYS A 20 -3.62 -7.24 -34.66
C LYS A 20 -4.16 -6.68 -35.99
N GLY A 21 -3.44 -5.75 -36.64
CA GLY A 21 -3.90 -5.10 -37.86
C GLY A 21 -5.13 -4.21 -37.67
N LEU A 22 -5.43 -3.82 -36.42
CA LEU A 22 -6.56 -2.96 -36.08
C LEU A 22 -6.14 -1.50 -36.19
N ASN A 23 -6.97 -0.69 -36.82
CA ASN A 23 -6.79 0.77 -36.85
C ASN A 23 -7.70 1.45 -35.79
N VAL A 24 -7.47 2.73 -35.53
CA VAL A 24 -8.24 3.50 -34.54
C VAL A 24 -9.74 3.54 -34.86
N ALA A 25 -10.12 3.47 -36.15
CA ALA A 25 -11.53 3.43 -36.52
C ALA A 25 -12.17 2.08 -36.18
N ALA A 26 -11.47 0.97 -36.43
CA ALA A 26 -11.91 -0.37 -36.08
C ALA A 26 -12.06 -0.55 -34.56
N LEU A 27 -11.11 -0.02 -33.78
CA LEU A 27 -11.24 -0.02 -32.32
C LEU A 27 -12.46 0.78 -31.86
N ALA A 28 -12.67 1.98 -32.41
CA ALA A 28 -13.81 2.83 -32.05
C ALA A 28 -15.16 2.20 -32.42
N GLU A 29 -15.25 1.58 -33.60
CA GLU A 29 -16.45 0.86 -34.04
C GLU A 29 -16.73 -0.34 -33.14
N ALA A 30 -15.70 -1.13 -32.81
CA ALA A 30 -15.85 -2.31 -31.99
C ALA A 30 -16.10 -1.99 -30.49
N SER A 31 -15.62 -0.84 -30.00
CA SER A 31 -15.92 -0.37 -28.64
C SER A 31 -17.22 0.42 -28.51
N GLY A 32 -17.81 0.86 -29.62
CA GLY A 32 -19.00 1.74 -29.62
C GLY A 32 -18.68 3.19 -29.22
N GLU A 33 -17.42 3.61 -29.30
CA GLU A 33 -16.97 4.96 -28.94
C GLU A 33 -16.80 5.86 -30.17
N LYS A 34 -16.80 7.18 -29.97
CA LYS A 34 -16.50 8.11 -31.06
C LYS A 34 -15.02 8.00 -31.42
N ARG A 35 -14.72 7.87 -32.71
CA ARG A 35 -13.35 7.81 -33.24
C ARG A 35 -12.47 8.98 -32.79
N ALA A 36 -13.04 10.17 -32.60
CA ALA A 36 -12.31 11.34 -32.12
C ALA A 36 -11.78 11.14 -30.69
N ASP A 37 -12.57 10.53 -29.82
CA ASP A 37 -12.26 10.33 -28.41
C ASP A 37 -11.16 9.27 -28.26
N VAL A 38 -11.32 8.13 -28.93
CA VAL A 38 -10.29 7.07 -29.00
C VAL A 38 -8.96 7.64 -29.53
N ARG A 39 -9.01 8.50 -30.56
CA ARG A 39 -7.81 9.15 -31.10
C ARG A 39 -7.17 10.12 -30.10
N GLN A 40 -7.97 10.89 -29.35
CA GLN A 40 -7.44 11.83 -28.35
C GLN A 40 -6.74 11.08 -27.22
N VAL A 41 -7.35 10.00 -26.70
CA VAL A 41 -6.77 9.17 -25.64
C VAL A 41 -5.49 8.49 -26.13
N LEU A 42 -5.51 7.84 -27.30
CA LEU A 42 -4.32 7.24 -27.90
C LEU A 42 -3.25 8.26 -28.30
N ALA A 43 -3.57 9.55 -28.41
CA ALA A 43 -2.61 10.62 -28.67
C ALA A 43 -2.22 11.41 -27.41
N GLU A 44 -2.58 10.90 -26.21
CA GLU A 44 -2.29 11.50 -24.89
C GLU A 44 -2.91 12.89 -24.68
N ARG A 45 -3.91 13.26 -25.49
CA ARG A 45 -4.65 14.52 -25.39
C ARG A 45 -5.85 14.44 -24.45
N ALA A 46 -6.26 13.23 -24.10
CA ALA A 46 -7.30 12.94 -23.12
C ALA A 46 -6.82 11.84 -22.16
N PRO A 47 -7.26 11.85 -20.89
CA PRO A 47 -6.92 10.81 -19.93
C PRO A 47 -7.55 9.46 -20.33
N LEU A 48 -6.81 8.37 -20.12
CA LEU A 48 -7.31 7.00 -20.26
C LEU A 48 -7.91 6.56 -18.93
N THR A 49 -9.20 6.20 -18.91
CA THR A 49 -9.82 5.64 -17.70
C THR A 49 -9.57 4.12 -17.63
N VAL A 50 -9.61 3.57 -16.41
CA VAL A 50 -9.44 2.12 -16.19
C VAL A 50 -10.55 1.33 -16.89
N ASP A 51 -11.81 1.80 -16.82
CA ASP A 51 -12.93 1.16 -17.50
C ASP A 51 -12.75 1.14 -19.02
N GLN A 52 -12.29 2.24 -19.61
CA GLN A 52 -12.01 2.34 -21.04
C GLN A 52 -10.87 1.40 -21.45
N LEU A 53 -9.80 1.33 -20.67
CA LEU A 53 -8.72 0.37 -20.89
C LEU A 53 -9.24 -1.08 -20.85
N MET A 54 -10.01 -1.43 -19.82
CA MET A 54 -10.56 -2.77 -19.64
C MET A 54 -11.59 -3.13 -20.72
N HIS A 55 -12.32 -2.15 -21.24
CA HIS A 55 -13.23 -2.32 -22.37
C HIS A 55 -12.46 -2.57 -23.66
N TRP A 56 -11.43 -1.77 -23.96
CA TRP A 56 -10.60 -1.95 -25.15
C TRP A 56 -9.84 -3.28 -25.14
N CYS A 57 -9.32 -3.71 -23.99
CA CYS A 57 -8.69 -5.03 -23.85
C CYS A 57 -9.65 -6.17 -24.19
N ARG A 58 -10.92 -6.09 -23.74
CA ARG A 58 -11.95 -7.07 -24.07
C ARG A 58 -12.28 -7.08 -25.56
N VAL A 59 -12.46 -5.90 -26.16
CA VAL A 59 -12.77 -5.75 -27.60
C VAL A 59 -11.64 -6.27 -28.47
N MET A 60 -10.39 -6.05 -28.07
CA MET A 60 -9.22 -6.55 -28.77
C MET A 60 -8.95 -8.03 -28.51
N ASP A 61 -9.69 -8.72 -27.63
CA ASP A 61 -9.40 -10.09 -27.17
C ASP A 61 -7.95 -10.23 -26.65
N VAL A 62 -7.57 -9.35 -25.72
CA VAL A 62 -6.28 -9.38 -25.04
C VAL A 62 -6.47 -10.02 -23.68
N LYS A 63 -5.69 -11.06 -23.38
CA LYS A 63 -5.76 -11.76 -22.10
C LYS A 63 -4.93 -11.02 -21.05
N MET A 64 -5.24 -11.25 -19.77
CA MET A 64 -4.45 -10.69 -18.66
C MET A 64 -2.99 -11.17 -18.67
N GLU A 65 -2.73 -12.34 -19.22
CA GLU A 65 -1.39 -12.89 -19.42
C GLU A 65 -0.52 -11.99 -20.31
N ASP A 66 -1.13 -11.40 -21.35
CA ASP A 66 -0.45 -10.47 -22.26
C ASP A 66 -0.11 -9.14 -21.57
N PHE A 67 -0.88 -8.78 -20.53
CA PHE A 67 -0.63 -7.61 -19.69
C PHE A 67 0.51 -7.85 -18.69
N GLY A 68 0.64 -9.08 -18.17
CA GLY A 68 1.78 -9.48 -17.33
C GLY A 68 3.13 -9.35 -18.06
N ALA A 69 3.15 -9.61 -19.37
CA ALA A 69 4.33 -9.40 -20.21
C ALA A 69 4.72 -7.91 -20.33
N LEU A 70 3.83 -6.98 -20.00
CA LEU A 70 4.13 -5.56 -19.92
C LEU A 70 5.08 -5.25 -18.77
N GLY A 71 4.77 -5.75 -17.56
CA GLY A 71 5.58 -5.55 -16.37
C GLY A 71 7.00 -6.11 -16.53
N ALA A 72 7.15 -7.21 -17.28
CA ALA A 72 8.45 -7.81 -17.56
C ALA A 72 9.28 -7.08 -18.64
N ARG A 73 8.67 -6.18 -19.42
CA ARG A 73 9.33 -5.46 -20.54
C ARG A 73 9.48 -3.97 -20.33
N ILE A 74 9.03 -3.43 -19.19
CA ILE A 74 9.40 -2.07 -18.80
C ILE A 74 10.93 -2.09 -18.59
N PRO A 75 11.72 -1.34 -19.40
CA PRO A 75 13.14 -1.23 -19.18
C PRO A 75 13.38 -0.81 -17.73
N PRO A 76 14.31 -1.45 -16.99
CA PRO A 76 14.55 -1.13 -15.58
C PRO A 76 14.88 0.36 -15.36
N GLU A 77 15.39 1.04 -16.38
CA GLU A 77 15.65 2.49 -16.37
C GLU A 77 14.38 3.35 -16.15
N LEU A 78 13.19 2.90 -16.61
CA LEU A 78 11.93 3.61 -16.38
C LEU A 78 11.35 3.32 -15.00
N ALA A 79 11.60 2.13 -14.44
CA ALA A 79 11.19 1.78 -13.08
C ALA A 79 12.03 2.56 -12.03
N LEU A 80 13.32 2.77 -12.32
CA LEU A 80 14.23 3.55 -11.48
C LEU A 80 13.94 5.06 -11.50
N ALA A 81 13.50 5.61 -12.64
CA ALA A 81 13.16 7.03 -12.75
C ALA A 81 11.91 7.41 -11.93
N ALA A 82 10.92 6.52 -11.83
CA ALA A 82 9.74 6.73 -10.99
C ALA A 82 10.07 6.71 -9.48
N GLN A 83 11.02 5.86 -9.07
CA GLN A 83 11.49 5.80 -7.67
C GLN A 83 12.38 6.99 -7.29
N ALA A 84 13.19 7.49 -8.23
CA ALA A 84 14.07 8.64 -7.99
C ALA A 84 13.34 9.98 -7.84
N GLU A 85 12.14 10.14 -8.43
CA GLU A 85 11.29 11.33 -8.23
C GLU A 85 10.57 11.32 -6.86
N GLU A 86 10.28 10.13 -6.29
CA GLU A 86 9.74 10.01 -4.93
C GLU A 86 10.81 10.34 -3.86
N ASP A 87 12.04 9.83 -4.01
CA ASP A 87 13.15 10.12 -3.08
C ASP A 87 13.59 11.60 -3.10
N ALA A 88 13.44 12.29 -4.24
CA ALA A 88 13.80 13.71 -4.38
C ALA A 88 12.77 14.67 -3.76
N ALA A 89 11.53 14.21 -3.54
CA ALA A 89 10.47 15.01 -2.93
C ALA A 89 10.52 14.98 -1.38
N GLU A 90 11.13 13.96 -0.78
CA GLU A 90 11.24 13.82 0.69
C GLU A 90 12.47 14.52 1.31
N THR A 91 13.39 15.07 0.51
CA THR A 91 14.66 15.65 1.02
C THR A 91 14.65 17.16 1.24
N SER A 92 13.53 17.86 1.06
CA SER A 92 13.48 19.34 1.10
C SER A 92 12.83 19.98 2.33
N GLU A 93 12.51 19.23 3.40
CA GLU A 93 11.94 19.83 4.61
C GLU A 93 12.70 19.42 5.87
N SER A 94 13.13 20.42 6.65
CA SER A 94 13.79 20.37 7.97
C SER A 94 15.31 20.51 7.98
N THR A 95 15.80 21.74 7.87
CA THR A 95 16.97 22.21 8.62
C THR A 95 16.78 23.69 8.97
N GLU A 96 16.28 23.94 10.17
CA GLU A 96 16.60 25.17 10.91
C GLU A 96 17.35 24.78 12.19
N PRO A 97 18.41 25.53 12.57
CA PRO A 97 19.17 25.30 13.78
C PRO A 97 18.54 26.06 14.95
N ASP A 98 18.62 25.51 16.16
CA ASP A 98 18.50 26.35 17.36
C ASP A 98 19.54 25.94 18.39
N GLU A 99 20.42 26.90 18.67
CA GLU A 99 21.39 26.88 19.74
C GLU A 99 20.71 27.38 20.99
N THR A 100 20.89 26.71 22.13
CA THR A 100 20.88 27.44 23.41
C THR A 100 21.77 26.74 24.42
N GLU A 101 22.97 27.31 24.56
CA GLU A 101 23.79 27.24 25.77
C GLU A 101 22.98 27.71 26.99
N GLY A 102 23.12 26.96 28.08
CA GLY A 102 22.54 27.27 29.38
C GLY A 102 23.33 26.54 30.47
N ASP A 103 24.46 27.15 30.79
CA ASP A 103 25.29 26.95 31.98
C ASP A 103 24.46 27.21 33.26
N ASP A 104 24.55 26.34 34.27
CA ASP A 104 24.77 26.74 35.67
C ASP A 104 24.56 25.58 36.68
N ALA A 105 25.57 25.49 37.55
CA ALA A 105 25.52 25.18 38.98
C ALA A 105 25.27 23.74 39.48
N GLU A 106 26.37 23.24 40.05
CA GLU A 106 26.50 22.23 41.10
C GLU A 106 25.39 22.28 42.17
N ASP A 107 24.86 21.11 42.55
CA ASP A 107 24.70 20.84 43.98
C ASP A 107 24.70 19.34 44.31
N ALA A 108 25.47 19.01 45.33
CA ALA A 108 25.74 17.68 45.81
C ALA A 108 24.59 17.18 46.69
N HIS A 109 24.09 15.97 46.45
CA HIS A 109 23.74 15.01 47.50
C HIS A 109 23.48 13.61 46.92
N SER A 110 24.42 12.69 47.19
CA SER A 110 24.14 11.25 47.26
C SER A 110 23.17 10.98 48.41
N PRO A 111 22.17 10.10 48.25
CA PRO A 111 22.40 8.70 48.60
C PRO A 111 21.63 7.67 47.76
N GLY A 112 22.07 6.41 47.82
CA GLY A 112 21.18 5.27 47.59
C GLY A 112 21.50 4.40 46.37
N LEU A 113 22.64 3.73 46.40
CA LEU A 113 22.93 2.52 45.63
C LEU A 113 21.84 1.45 45.87
N LEU A 114 20.80 1.45 45.05
CA LEU A 114 19.98 0.26 44.80
C LEU A 114 20.52 -0.41 43.54
N SER A 115 21.40 -1.37 43.78
CA SER A 115 21.87 -2.34 42.79
C SER A 115 20.67 -3.16 42.31
N PHE A 116 20.14 -2.80 41.14
CA PHE A 116 19.25 -3.68 40.39
C PHE A 116 20.13 -4.65 39.60
N PRO A 117 20.04 -5.97 39.83
CA PRO A 117 20.78 -6.93 39.03
C PRO A 117 20.25 -6.87 37.60
N GLY A 118 21.16 -6.58 36.67
CA GLY A 118 20.90 -6.57 35.24
C GLY A 118 20.40 -7.93 34.77
N ALA A 119 19.08 -8.04 34.64
CA ALA A 119 18.46 -9.03 33.80
C ALA A 119 18.59 -8.53 32.35
N ALA A 120 19.74 -8.80 31.74
CA ALA A 120 19.83 -8.86 30.30
C ALA A 120 18.83 -9.92 29.84
N ALA A 121 17.61 -9.48 29.51
CA ALA A 121 16.63 -10.29 28.82
C ALA A 121 17.24 -10.64 27.47
N ARG A 122 17.98 -11.74 27.43
CA ARG A 122 18.32 -12.45 26.20
C ARG A 122 16.99 -12.65 25.49
N ALA A 123 16.76 -11.89 24.43
CA ALA A 123 15.74 -12.19 23.45
C ALA A 123 16.09 -13.58 22.90
N VAL A 124 15.48 -14.61 23.51
CA VAL A 124 15.53 -15.98 22.98
C VAL A 124 14.80 -15.89 21.67
N ALA A 125 15.54 -15.92 20.56
CA ALA A 125 14.96 -16.04 19.24
C ALA A 125 13.98 -17.22 19.27
N PRO A 126 12.71 -17.04 18.85
CA PRO A 126 11.73 -18.11 18.89
C PRO A 126 12.26 -19.29 18.09
N ALA A 127 12.22 -20.49 18.69
CA ALA A 127 12.67 -21.70 18.03
C ALA A 127 11.90 -21.89 16.71
N PRO A 128 12.58 -22.25 15.60
CA PRO A 128 11.90 -22.50 14.35
C PRO A 128 10.86 -23.62 14.53
N PRO A 129 9.65 -23.48 13.96
CA PRO A 129 8.61 -24.49 14.08
C PRO A 129 9.08 -25.81 13.46
N PRO A 130 8.59 -26.97 13.96
CA PRO A 130 8.95 -28.27 13.41
C PRO A 130 8.56 -28.37 11.92
N PRO A 131 9.35 -29.12 11.11
CA PRO A 131 9.04 -29.35 9.71
C PRO A 131 7.70 -30.07 9.56
N ARG A 132 6.90 -29.65 8.57
CA ARG A 132 5.49 -30.07 8.41
C ARG A 132 5.34 -31.26 7.48
N GLU A 133 4.31 -32.08 7.75
CA GLU A 133 3.87 -33.14 6.84
C GLU A 133 3.08 -32.54 5.66
N PRO A 134 3.39 -32.91 4.41
CA PRO A 134 2.91 -32.23 3.20
C PRO A 134 1.43 -32.46 2.82
N ASP A 135 0.69 -33.32 3.53
CA ASP A 135 -0.60 -33.86 3.03
C ASP A 135 -1.85 -33.50 3.88
N ASP A 136 -1.86 -32.40 4.65
CA ASP A 136 -3.08 -31.95 5.35
C ASP A 136 -4.08 -31.29 4.37
N PRO A 137 -5.28 -31.86 4.12
CA PRO A 137 -6.27 -31.29 3.21
C PRO A 137 -6.88 -29.95 3.67
N ARG A 138 -6.60 -29.50 4.90
CA ARG A 138 -6.94 -28.13 5.35
C ARG A 138 -5.92 -27.09 4.85
N TYR A 139 -4.79 -27.55 4.33
CA TYR A 139 -3.83 -26.79 3.55
C TYR A 139 -4.04 -27.08 2.07
N VAL A 140 -5.14 -26.58 1.52
CA VAL A 140 -5.14 -26.28 0.09
C VAL A 140 -4.11 -25.18 -0.07
N ILE A 141 -2.91 -25.53 -0.54
CA ILE A 141 -1.94 -24.58 -1.06
C ILE A 141 -2.74 -23.71 -2.03
N ASP A 142 -2.98 -22.46 -1.66
CA ASP A 142 -3.50 -21.47 -2.60
C ASP A 142 -2.54 -21.51 -3.79
N PRO A 143 -2.98 -21.90 -5.00
CA PRO A 143 -2.11 -21.97 -6.17
C PRO A 143 -1.47 -20.61 -6.51
N PHE A 144 -1.95 -19.53 -5.89
CA PHE A 144 -1.41 -18.17 -5.95
C PHE A 144 -0.59 -17.78 -4.72
N GLY A 145 0.00 -18.76 -4.03
CA GLY A 145 0.71 -18.63 -2.75
C GLY A 145 1.40 -17.28 -2.49
N VAL A 146 1.37 -16.86 -1.22
CA VAL A 146 1.95 -15.61 -0.67
C VAL A 146 0.98 -14.40 -0.59
N GLN A 147 -0.32 -14.61 -0.37
CA GLN A 147 -1.25 -13.47 -0.17
C GLN A 147 -1.01 -12.71 1.15
N ALA A 148 -0.84 -13.39 2.29
CA ALA A 148 -0.80 -12.69 3.57
C ALA A 148 0.39 -11.72 3.68
N GLU A 149 1.59 -12.15 3.29
CA GLU A 149 2.77 -11.29 3.32
C GLU A 149 2.60 -10.09 2.39
N GLN A 150 2.22 -10.31 1.13
CA GLN A 150 2.08 -9.25 0.14
C GLN A 150 1.00 -8.24 0.53
N ILE A 151 -0.15 -8.73 1.01
CA ILE A 151 -1.25 -7.85 1.42
C ILE A 151 -0.88 -7.07 2.68
N ILE A 152 -0.16 -7.66 3.65
CA ILE A 152 0.30 -6.93 4.83
C ILE A 152 1.34 -5.86 4.44
N ARG A 153 2.30 -6.21 3.57
CA ARG A 153 3.26 -5.23 3.02
C ARG A 153 2.55 -4.08 2.32
N LEU A 154 1.55 -4.41 1.49
CA LEU A 154 0.73 -3.43 0.79
C LEU A 154 -0.06 -2.56 1.78
N ALA A 155 -0.66 -3.14 2.81
CA ALA A 155 -1.44 -2.41 3.79
C ALA A 155 -0.59 -1.40 4.58
N PHE A 156 0.61 -1.82 5.01
CA PHE A 156 1.58 -0.93 5.64
C PHE A 156 2.09 0.15 4.67
N GLY A 157 2.42 -0.23 3.43
CA GLY A 157 2.94 0.69 2.42
C GLY A 157 1.94 1.76 1.98
N MET A 158 0.65 1.41 1.87
CA MET A 158 -0.41 2.35 1.52
C MET A 158 -0.95 3.14 2.72
N GLY A 159 -0.53 2.81 3.95
CA GLY A 159 -1.08 3.44 5.16
C GLY A 159 -2.58 3.24 5.30
N VAL A 160 -3.10 2.05 5.00
CA VAL A 160 -4.55 1.74 5.12
C VAL A 160 -4.83 0.96 6.39
N ASN A 161 -5.99 1.22 7.03
CA ASN A 161 -6.44 0.43 8.16
C ASN A 161 -6.66 -1.02 7.70
N PHE A 162 -6.26 -1.99 8.50
CA PHE A 162 -6.53 -3.39 8.18
C PHE A 162 -6.70 -4.26 9.41
N ARG A 163 -7.43 -5.35 9.22
CA ARG A 163 -7.66 -6.38 10.22
C ARG A 163 -7.20 -7.71 9.69
N PHE A 164 -6.56 -8.51 10.53
CA PHE A 164 -6.37 -9.91 10.21
C PHE A 164 -6.82 -10.83 11.34
N VAL A 165 -7.16 -12.07 10.99
CA VAL A 165 -7.61 -13.10 11.91
C VAL A 165 -6.56 -14.21 11.94
N ALA A 166 -5.96 -14.42 13.11
CA ALA A 166 -4.92 -15.42 13.30
C ALA A 166 -5.40 -16.64 14.09
N ASP A 167 -4.94 -17.83 13.73
CA ASP A 167 -5.21 -19.09 14.40
C ASP A 167 -4.50 -19.16 15.75
N THR A 168 -5.26 -19.12 16.84
CA THR A 168 -4.74 -19.12 18.21
C THR A 168 -3.88 -20.35 18.53
N ALA A 169 -4.17 -21.50 17.91
CA ALA A 169 -3.40 -22.73 18.14
C ALA A 169 -1.93 -22.58 17.73
N GLN A 170 -1.65 -21.73 16.72
CA GLN A 170 -0.32 -21.47 16.19
C GLN A 170 0.40 -20.31 16.90
N LEU A 171 -0.24 -19.63 17.85
CA LEU A 171 0.28 -18.44 18.53
C LEU A 171 0.85 -18.69 19.94
N LYS A 172 0.97 -19.96 20.38
CA LYS A 172 1.41 -20.26 21.76
C LYS A 172 2.78 -19.67 22.15
N ASN A 173 3.66 -19.48 21.16
CA ASN A 173 5.01 -18.92 21.35
C ASN A 173 5.22 -17.65 20.52
N SER A 174 4.15 -16.98 20.10
CA SER A 174 4.24 -15.77 19.29
C SER A 174 4.70 -14.54 20.07
N GLY A 175 4.69 -14.58 21.41
CA GLY A 175 4.87 -13.38 22.25
C GLY A 175 3.56 -12.70 22.65
N VAL A 176 2.42 -13.17 22.12
CA VAL A 176 1.09 -12.72 22.54
C VAL A 176 0.81 -13.24 23.97
N PRO A 177 0.31 -12.39 24.89
CA PRO A 177 0.02 -12.80 26.26
C PRO A 177 -1.01 -13.96 26.37
N ALA A 178 -0.76 -14.89 27.30
CA ALA A 178 -1.58 -16.09 27.45
C ALA A 178 -3.01 -15.80 27.96
N ASP A 179 -3.23 -14.68 28.65
CA ASP A 179 -4.56 -14.19 29.01
C ASP A 179 -5.33 -13.67 27.80
N VAL A 180 -4.67 -13.04 26.83
CA VAL A 180 -5.28 -12.62 25.56
C VAL A 180 -5.65 -13.85 24.73
N LEU A 181 -4.73 -14.81 24.57
CA LEU A 181 -5.00 -16.05 23.83
C LEU A 181 -6.18 -16.85 24.42
N ARG A 182 -6.34 -16.84 25.75
CA ARG A 182 -7.48 -17.50 26.43
C ARG A 182 -8.84 -16.87 26.09
N ARG A 183 -8.89 -15.58 25.75
CA ARG A 183 -10.14 -14.90 25.34
C ARG A 183 -10.58 -15.29 23.94
N PHE A 184 -9.65 -15.75 23.10
CA PHE A 184 -9.87 -16.08 21.71
C PHE A 184 -9.41 -17.52 21.42
N PRO A 185 -10.12 -18.55 21.89
CA PRO A 185 -9.60 -19.93 21.88
C PRO A 185 -9.36 -20.50 20.48
N GLU A 186 -10.11 -20.06 19.47
CA GLU A 186 -10.01 -20.59 18.10
C GLU A 186 -9.29 -19.63 17.14
N ALA A 187 -9.66 -18.36 17.15
CA ALA A 187 -9.14 -17.37 16.24
C ALA A 187 -9.10 -15.98 16.90
N MET A 188 -7.95 -15.33 16.82
CA MET A 188 -7.69 -14.03 17.42
C MET A 188 -7.70 -12.94 16.34
N PRO A 189 -8.66 -12.00 16.37
CA PRO A 189 -8.63 -10.85 15.48
C PRO A 189 -7.63 -9.80 15.97
N ILE A 190 -6.87 -9.23 15.04
CA ILE A 190 -5.96 -8.10 15.28
C ILE A 190 -6.34 -6.99 14.31
N GLN A 191 -6.67 -5.82 14.86
CA GLN A 191 -6.92 -4.58 14.13
C GLN A 191 -5.65 -3.73 14.18
N LEU A 192 -5.22 -3.23 13.03
CA LEU A 192 -4.10 -2.32 12.89
C LEU A 192 -4.59 -1.07 12.15
N ASP A 193 -4.50 0.05 12.85
CA ASP A 193 -4.92 1.33 12.31
C ASP A 193 -3.71 2.06 11.71
N ALA A 194 -3.93 2.67 10.56
CA ALA A 194 -2.95 3.40 9.78
C ALA A 194 -2.20 4.45 10.61
N ALA A 195 -2.93 5.13 11.51
CA ALA A 195 -2.39 6.14 12.41
C ALA A 195 -1.24 5.61 13.31
N TYR A 196 -1.19 4.30 13.56
CA TYR A 196 -0.19 3.66 14.42
C TYR A 196 0.84 2.81 13.68
N HIS A 197 0.77 2.71 12.35
CA HIS A 197 1.68 1.87 11.56
C HIS A 197 3.16 2.15 11.83
N ARG A 198 3.53 3.42 12.03
CA ARG A 198 4.91 3.83 12.37
C ARG A 198 5.46 3.19 13.65
N TYR A 199 4.59 2.80 14.58
CA TYR A 199 4.95 2.18 15.85
C TYR A 199 4.97 0.65 15.79
N ASN A 200 4.27 0.05 14.82
CA ASN A 200 4.18 -1.40 14.71
C ASN A 200 5.47 -2.05 14.17
N LYS A 201 6.35 -1.27 13.52
CA LYS A 201 7.67 -1.69 13.03
C LYS A 201 7.67 -3.11 12.44
N PRO A 202 6.96 -3.35 11.31
CA PRO A 202 6.85 -4.67 10.75
C PRO A 202 8.21 -5.18 10.26
N GLU A 203 8.64 -6.32 10.79
CA GLU A 203 9.81 -7.05 10.30
C GLU A 203 9.34 -8.32 9.56
N TYR A 204 9.65 -8.40 8.28
CA TYR A 204 9.23 -9.49 7.41
C TYR A 204 10.27 -10.61 7.40
N HIS A 205 9.81 -11.83 7.66
CA HIS A 205 10.64 -13.03 7.66
C HIS A 205 10.07 -14.07 6.67
N GLU A 206 10.87 -15.08 6.34
CA GLU A 206 10.48 -16.16 5.42
C GLU A 206 9.22 -16.91 5.88
N HIS A 207 9.00 -17.03 7.20
CA HIS A 207 7.91 -17.83 7.76
C HIS A 207 6.83 -17.02 8.49
N GLY A 208 6.97 -15.70 8.58
CA GLY A 208 6.01 -14.85 9.29
C GLY A 208 6.41 -13.39 9.35
N VAL A 209 5.65 -12.62 10.13
CA VAL A 209 5.92 -11.20 10.42
C VAL A 209 6.06 -10.97 11.91
N SER A 210 7.07 -10.20 12.31
CA SER A 210 7.16 -9.67 13.67
C SER A 210 6.54 -8.27 13.71
N LEU A 211 5.64 -8.04 14.67
CA LEU A 211 4.95 -6.77 14.89
C LEU A 211 5.09 -6.34 16.34
N MET A 212 5.35 -5.06 16.56
CA MET A 212 5.22 -4.45 17.89
C MET A 212 3.76 -4.12 18.17
N LEU A 213 3.18 -4.78 19.16
CA LEU A 213 1.78 -4.62 19.57
C LEU A 213 1.69 -4.23 21.04
N SER A 214 0.68 -3.43 21.38
CA SER A 214 0.37 -3.06 22.76
C SER A 214 -0.89 -3.77 23.22
N PHE A 215 -0.79 -4.54 24.31
CA PHE A 215 -1.95 -5.16 24.98
C PHE A 215 -2.13 -4.53 26.36
N ASP A 216 -1.13 -4.76 27.21
CA ASP A 216 -0.91 -4.17 28.55
C ASP A 216 0.42 -3.40 28.58
N THR A 217 1.36 -3.93 27.82
CA THR A 217 2.73 -3.49 27.62
C THR A 217 3.05 -3.69 26.14
N VAL A 218 4.02 -2.94 25.63
CA VAL A 218 4.47 -3.09 24.25
C VAL A 218 5.33 -4.36 24.15
N ARG A 219 4.93 -5.27 23.26
CA ARG A 219 5.59 -6.57 23.06
C ARG A 219 5.87 -6.79 21.58
N SER A 220 6.99 -7.42 21.28
CA SER A 220 7.25 -7.96 19.94
C SER A 220 6.52 -9.29 19.80
N CYS A 221 5.66 -9.38 18.78
CA CYS A 221 4.82 -10.53 18.51
C CYS A 221 5.12 -11.08 17.11
N PHE A 222 5.42 -12.38 17.01
CA PHE A 222 5.67 -13.08 15.75
C PHE A 222 4.43 -13.84 15.27
N PHE A 223 3.96 -13.53 14.06
CA PHE A 223 2.81 -14.15 13.43
C PHE A 223 3.27 -15.01 12.25
N PRO A 224 3.21 -16.34 12.37
CA PRO A 224 3.48 -17.21 11.22
C PRO A 224 2.53 -16.91 10.08
N TRP A 225 3.00 -16.92 8.83
CA TRP A 225 2.12 -16.72 7.67
C TRP A 225 0.97 -17.73 7.64
N SER A 226 1.23 -18.95 8.11
CA SER A 226 0.23 -20.01 8.27
C SER A 226 -0.83 -19.76 9.33
N ALA A 227 -0.57 -18.88 10.29
CA ALA A 227 -1.55 -18.55 11.32
C ALA A 227 -2.61 -17.59 10.78
N ILE A 228 -2.29 -16.77 9.77
CA ILE A 228 -3.19 -15.75 9.24
C ILE A 228 -4.21 -16.42 8.31
N ARG A 229 -5.47 -16.49 8.76
CA ARG A 229 -6.57 -17.13 8.04
C ARG A 229 -7.32 -16.16 7.14
N GLN A 230 -7.41 -14.90 7.55
CA GLN A 230 -8.19 -13.88 6.86
C GLN A 230 -7.52 -12.52 7.05
N LEU A 231 -7.55 -11.70 6.00
CA LEU A 231 -7.13 -10.31 6.03
C LEU A 231 -8.21 -9.44 5.38
N ILE A 232 -8.56 -8.33 6.01
CA ILE A 232 -9.58 -7.38 5.60
C ILE A 232 -8.94 -6.00 5.57
N LEU A 233 -8.90 -5.38 4.39
CA LEU A 233 -8.49 -3.98 4.25
C LEU A 233 -9.72 -3.09 4.47
N ALA A 234 -9.56 -2.07 5.31
CA ALA A 234 -10.57 -1.06 5.56
C ALA A 234 -10.11 0.26 4.91
N VAL A 235 -10.85 0.69 3.91
CA VAL A 235 -10.68 2.02 3.31
C VAL A 235 -11.75 2.91 3.94
N ASP A 236 -11.32 3.96 4.62
CA ASP A 236 -12.25 4.93 5.17
C ASP A 236 -13.04 5.56 4.02
N ALA A 237 -14.36 5.63 4.17
CA ALA A 237 -15.18 6.31 3.18
C ALA A 237 -14.72 7.77 3.08
N PRO A 238 -14.63 8.35 1.87
CA PRO A 238 -14.28 9.76 1.74
C PRO A 238 -15.27 10.57 2.59
N GLU A 239 -14.75 11.50 3.39
CA GLU A 239 -15.62 12.39 4.16
C GLU A 239 -16.60 13.04 3.18
N PRO A 240 -17.92 12.99 3.48
CA PRO A 240 -18.89 13.63 2.62
C PRO A 240 -18.55 15.12 2.59
N VAL A 241 -18.07 15.59 1.44
CA VAL A 241 -17.93 17.03 1.17
C VAL A 241 -19.27 17.67 1.47
N SER A 242 -19.33 18.43 2.57
CA SER A 242 -20.55 19.15 2.92
C SER A 242 -20.82 20.13 1.79
N PRO A 243 -22.01 20.11 1.16
CA PRO A 243 -22.29 20.89 -0.04
C PRO A 243 -22.39 22.42 0.18
N ASP A 244 -21.85 22.97 1.27
CA ASP A 244 -22.16 24.33 1.74
C ASP A 244 -20.99 25.34 1.79
N ASP A 245 -19.84 25.06 1.17
CA ASP A 245 -18.77 26.07 0.96
C ASP A 245 -18.60 26.48 -0.50
N SER A 246 -19.73 26.56 -1.20
CA SER A 246 -19.83 27.26 -2.47
C SER A 246 -21.06 28.17 -2.42
N THR A 247 -21.06 29.18 -1.53
CA THR A 247 -21.70 30.43 -1.94
C THR A 247 -20.96 30.89 -3.18
N PRO A 248 -21.58 30.83 -4.37
CA PRO A 248 -21.00 31.46 -5.53
C PRO A 248 -20.94 32.94 -5.18
N ASP A 249 -19.73 33.51 -5.17
CA ASP A 249 -19.56 34.96 -5.15
C ASP A 249 -20.34 35.47 -6.36
N GLU A 250 -21.51 36.05 -6.09
CA GLU A 250 -22.48 36.49 -7.10
C GLU A 250 -21.77 37.55 -7.94
N PRO A 251 -21.45 37.29 -9.23
CA PRO A 251 -20.78 38.30 -10.03
C PRO A 251 -21.74 39.49 -10.17
N PRO A 252 -21.32 40.72 -9.84
CA PRO A 252 -22.20 41.88 -9.96
C PRO A 252 -22.69 41.97 -11.40
N ALA A 253 -24.02 42.02 -11.55
CA ALA A 253 -24.72 42.10 -12.82
C ALA A 253 -24.17 43.24 -13.70
N GLY A 254 -23.28 42.91 -14.63
CA GLY A 254 -22.58 43.87 -15.49
C GLY A 254 -22.44 43.35 -16.92
N ARG A 255 -23.56 43.39 -17.66
CA ARG A 255 -23.76 43.34 -19.13
C ARG A 255 -22.69 42.66 -20.03
N PRO A 256 -23.10 41.77 -20.96
CA PRO A 256 -22.18 41.11 -21.87
C PRO A 256 -21.68 42.07 -22.97
N ALA A 257 -20.37 42.13 -23.18
CA ALA A 257 -19.76 42.79 -24.34
C ALA A 257 -19.02 41.75 -25.19
N LEU A 258 -19.67 41.28 -26.25
CA LEU A 258 -19.04 40.54 -27.35
C LEU A 258 -18.02 41.46 -28.05
N ARG A 259 -16.74 41.09 -28.05
CA ARG A 259 -15.74 41.68 -28.96
C ARG A 259 -15.49 40.71 -30.11
N LEU A 260 -15.98 41.06 -31.29
CA LEU A 260 -15.55 40.48 -32.56
C LEU A 260 -14.12 40.95 -32.85
N VAL A 261 -13.19 40.01 -32.96
CA VAL A 261 -11.82 40.26 -33.44
C VAL A 261 -11.85 40.23 -34.98
N LYS A 262 -11.34 41.30 -35.60
CA LYS A 262 -11.07 41.34 -37.05
C LYS A 262 -9.68 40.77 -37.33
#